data_AF-A0A1S9CTZ8-F1
#
_entry.id   AF-A0A1S9CTZ8-F1
#
_cell.length_a   1.000
_cell.length_b   1.000
_cell.length_c   1.000
_cell.angle_alpha   90.00
_cell.angle_beta   90.00
_cell.angle_gamma   90.00
#
_symmetry.space_group_name_H-M   'P 1'
#
loop_
_entity.id
_entity.type
_entity.pdbx_description
1 polymer ?
#
loop_
_entity_poly.entity_id
_entity_poly.type
_entity_poly.pdbx_seq_one_letter_code
_entity_poly.pdbx_strand_id
1 'polypeptide(L)'
;MLDGADWYYYPQPREFAIDYSTKFYTENGLVEDGINSFMGFGADTQISEVQTVVAMGDKAIAVSNMPYSTNSVKGTIYQIDDQTIYLKDIFYFSDTYKRWVQYGTTNVGISVTLNPNGLVLKEGGLATTNQLEVGDSLTAMIHASIPDIVEETGSGNDGANTIINATGYIITVDAY
;
A
#
# COMPACT_ATOMS: atom_id res chain seq x y z
N MET A 1 -7.14 -12.27 -1.81
CA MET A 1 -8.02 -11.25 -2.41
C MET A 1 -8.06 -10.10 -1.42
N LEU A 2 -7.87 -8.88 -1.88
CA LEU A 2 -8.01 -7.68 -1.04
C LEU A 2 -9.50 -7.30 -1.06
N ASP A 3 -10.13 -7.18 0.11
CA ASP A 3 -11.47 -6.58 0.23
C ASP A 3 -11.34 -5.30 1.06
N GLY A 4 -11.21 -4.17 0.36
CA GLY A 4 -10.81 -2.91 0.98
C GLY A 4 -9.42 -3.01 1.62
N ALA A 5 -9.36 -3.07 2.95
CA ALA A 5 -8.13 -3.18 3.73
C ALA A 5 -7.89 -4.59 4.31
N ASP A 6 -8.78 -5.54 4.04
CA ASP A 6 -8.70 -6.87 4.62
C ASP A 6 -8.03 -7.86 3.65
N TRP A 7 -7.10 -8.64 4.19
CA TRP A 7 -6.45 -9.73 3.47
C TRP A 7 -7.24 -11.02 3.62
N TYR A 8 -7.78 -11.53 2.51
CA TYR A 8 -8.43 -12.84 2.52
C TYR A 8 -7.41 -13.96 2.35
N TYR A 9 -7.29 -14.82 3.37
CA TYR A 9 -6.45 -16.02 3.34
C TYR A 9 -7.16 -17.18 2.62
N TYR A 10 -6.43 -17.83 1.70
CA TYR A 10 -6.89 -19.07 1.07
C TYR A 10 -6.03 -20.24 1.59
N PRO A 11 -6.64 -21.27 2.21
CA PRO A 11 -5.90 -22.41 2.76
C PRO A 11 -5.38 -23.39 1.70
N GLN A 12 -5.80 -23.24 0.44
CA GLN A 12 -5.33 -24.06 -0.67
C GLN A 12 -4.22 -23.31 -1.44
N PRO A 13 -3.15 -24.01 -1.83
CA PRO A 13 -2.16 -23.47 -2.75
C PRO A 13 -2.84 -22.91 -4.00
N ARG A 14 -2.45 -21.71 -4.41
CA ARG A 14 -2.85 -21.10 -5.67
C ARG A 14 -1.64 -20.94 -6.56
N GLU A 15 -1.84 -21.25 -7.83
CA GLU A 15 -0.85 -21.06 -8.87
C GLU A 15 -1.28 -19.86 -9.72
N PHE A 16 -0.32 -19.03 -10.10
CA PHE A 16 -0.55 -17.89 -10.99
C PHE A 16 0.44 -17.99 -12.15
N ALA A 17 -0.07 -17.79 -13.37
CA ALA A 17 0.77 -17.67 -14.54
C ALA A 17 1.57 -16.36 -14.48
N ILE A 18 2.88 -16.46 -14.68
CA ILE A 18 3.79 -15.32 -14.86
C ILE A 18 4.28 -15.30 -16.31
N ASP A 19 4.54 -14.12 -16.86
CA ASP A 19 5.18 -13.95 -18.16
C ASP A 19 6.03 -12.67 -18.19
N TYR A 20 6.63 -12.35 -19.34
CA TYR A 20 7.47 -11.15 -19.50
C TYR A 20 6.72 -9.82 -19.27
N SER A 21 5.38 -9.83 -19.15
CA SER A 21 4.60 -8.65 -18.78
C SER A 21 4.36 -8.53 -17.27
N THR A 22 4.64 -9.57 -16.49
CA THR A 22 4.58 -9.54 -15.03
C THR A 22 5.68 -8.63 -14.48
N LYS A 23 5.30 -7.65 -13.67
CA LYS A 23 6.25 -6.73 -13.04
C LYS A 23 6.72 -7.26 -11.69
N PHE A 24 8.01 -7.11 -11.39
CA PHE A 24 8.59 -7.56 -10.12
C PHE A 24 9.16 -6.38 -9.35
N TYR A 25 8.79 -6.27 -8.08
CA TYR A 25 9.18 -5.17 -7.21
C TYR A 25 9.97 -5.70 -6.02
N THR A 26 11.10 -5.06 -5.76
CA THR A 26 11.97 -5.32 -4.59
C THR A 26 12.09 -4.06 -3.76
N GLU A 27 12.75 -4.11 -2.61
CA GLU A 27 12.99 -2.93 -1.75
C GLU A 27 13.65 -1.75 -2.48
N ASN A 28 14.31 -2.00 -3.62
CA ASN A 28 14.93 -0.99 -4.47
C ASN A 28 14.02 -0.48 -5.61
N GLY A 29 12.81 -1.01 -5.75
CA GLY A 29 11.86 -0.68 -6.81
C GLY A 29 11.65 -1.78 -7.85
N LEU A 30 11.16 -1.37 -9.03
CA LEU A 30 10.90 -2.25 -10.18
C LEU A 30 12.20 -2.89 -10.69
N VAL A 31 12.17 -4.19 -10.94
CA VAL A 31 13.26 -4.95 -11.55
C VAL A 31 12.94 -5.17 -13.03
N GLU A 32 13.65 -4.47 -13.92
CA GLU A 32 13.44 -4.52 -15.38
C GLU A 32 13.55 -5.94 -15.97
N ASP A 33 14.42 -6.79 -15.42
CA ASP A 33 14.54 -8.21 -15.79
C ASP A 33 14.12 -9.15 -14.64
N GLY A 34 12.99 -8.79 -14.01
CA GLY A 34 12.49 -9.46 -12.82
C GLY A 34 12.17 -10.93 -13.02
N ILE A 35 11.65 -11.31 -14.20
CA ILE A 35 11.26 -12.69 -14.47
C ILE A 35 12.46 -13.65 -14.46
N ASN A 36 13.59 -13.27 -15.06
CA ASN A 36 14.79 -14.11 -15.08
C ASN A 36 15.40 -14.23 -13.67
N SER A 37 15.35 -13.15 -12.90
CA SER A 37 15.80 -13.13 -11.51
C SER A 37 14.90 -14.02 -10.63
N PHE A 38 13.59 -13.97 -10.84
CA PHE A 38 12.59 -14.72 -10.06
C PHE A 38 12.55 -16.21 -10.42
N MET A 39 12.73 -16.55 -11.70
CA MET A 39 12.80 -17.95 -12.18
C MET A 39 14.17 -18.59 -11.99
N GLY A 40 15.16 -17.86 -11.49
CA GLY A 40 16.52 -18.36 -11.28
C GLY A 40 16.54 -19.57 -10.36
N PHE A 41 16.90 -20.73 -10.90
CA PHE A 41 17.17 -21.95 -10.12
C PHE A 41 18.59 -21.89 -9.53
N GLY A 42 18.82 -20.95 -8.61
CA GLY A 42 20.12 -20.71 -7.94
C GLY A 42 20.03 -20.79 -6.42
N ALA A 43 21.08 -20.33 -5.72
CA ALA A 43 21.04 -20.20 -4.26
C ALA A 43 20.05 -19.12 -3.77
N ASP A 44 19.63 -18.23 -4.68
CA ASP A 44 18.73 -17.11 -4.44
C ASP A 44 17.25 -17.46 -4.76
N THR A 45 16.90 -18.75 -4.79
CA THR A 45 15.51 -19.17 -5.02
C THR A 45 14.59 -18.66 -3.92
N GLN A 46 13.53 -17.91 -4.29
CA GLN A 46 12.57 -17.33 -3.36
C GLN A 46 11.56 -18.33 -2.75
N ILE A 47 11.93 -19.62 -2.70
CA ILE A 47 11.07 -20.73 -2.23
C ILE A 47 10.63 -20.55 -0.77
N SER A 48 11.35 -19.75 0.03
CA SER A 48 11.04 -19.48 1.45
C SER A 48 10.68 -18.02 1.72
N GLU A 49 10.51 -17.19 0.69
CA GLU A 49 10.18 -15.78 0.86
C GLU A 49 8.68 -15.54 0.76
N VAL A 50 8.17 -14.62 1.59
CA VAL A 50 6.79 -14.16 1.49
C VAL A 50 6.72 -13.09 0.42
N GLN A 51 5.95 -13.36 -0.63
CA GLN A 51 5.74 -12.45 -1.75
C GLN A 51 4.27 -12.06 -1.82
N THR A 52 3.99 -10.80 -2.10
CA THR A 52 2.66 -10.33 -2.46
C THR A 52 2.47 -10.43 -3.97
N VAL A 53 1.41 -11.10 -4.39
CA VAL A 53 1.03 -11.23 -5.81
C VAL A 53 -0.24 -10.43 -6.07
N VAL A 54 -0.18 -9.51 -7.02
CA VAL A 54 -1.36 -8.89 -7.63
C VAL A 54 -1.67 -9.64 -8.91
N ALA A 55 -2.87 -10.18 -9.01
CA ALA A 55 -3.30 -10.99 -10.14
C ALA A 55 -4.63 -10.50 -10.72
N MET A 56 -4.78 -10.69 -12.03
CA MET A 56 -6.03 -10.53 -12.76
C MET A 56 -6.45 -11.90 -13.27
N GLY A 57 -7.46 -12.50 -12.62
CA GLY A 57 -7.79 -13.92 -12.81
C GLY A 57 -6.64 -14.81 -12.32
N ASP A 58 -6.19 -15.73 -13.18
CA ASP A 58 -5.11 -16.67 -12.87
C ASP A 58 -3.73 -16.16 -13.36
N LYS A 59 -3.63 -14.91 -13.82
CA LYS A 59 -2.37 -14.30 -14.28
C LYS A 59 -1.88 -13.25 -13.30
N ALA A 60 -0.62 -13.37 -12.88
CA ALA A 60 0.04 -12.35 -12.06
C ALA A 60 0.41 -11.13 -12.92
N ILE A 61 -0.02 -9.95 -12.49
CA ILE A 61 0.34 -8.66 -13.10
C ILE A 61 1.50 -8.00 -12.37
N ALA A 62 1.65 -8.26 -11.06
CA ALA A 62 2.79 -7.81 -10.27
C ALA A 62 3.12 -8.80 -9.15
N VAL A 63 4.40 -8.90 -8.81
CA VAL A 63 4.92 -9.59 -7.64
C VAL A 63 5.80 -8.61 -6.86
N SER A 64 5.61 -8.52 -5.55
CA SER A 64 6.35 -7.60 -4.68
C SER A 64 6.76 -8.27 -3.38
N ASN A 65 7.98 -7.98 -2.92
CA ASN A 65 8.48 -8.44 -1.62
C ASN A 65 8.08 -7.53 -0.45
N MET A 66 7.12 -6.63 -0.64
CA MET A 66 6.65 -5.75 0.42
C MET A 66 6.08 -6.53 1.61
N PRO A 67 6.26 -6.00 2.84
CA PRO A 67 5.77 -6.66 4.03
C PRO A 67 4.25 -6.75 4.06
N TYR A 68 3.74 -7.78 4.72
CA TYR A 68 2.33 -7.91 5.03
C TYR A 68 1.93 -6.83 6.05
N SER A 69 1.14 -5.85 5.60
CA SER A 69 0.57 -4.82 6.47
C SER A 69 -0.92 -5.05 6.71
N THR A 70 -1.34 -4.91 7.97
CA THR A 70 -2.74 -4.91 8.41
C THR A 70 -3.22 -3.52 8.83
N ASN A 71 -2.34 -2.52 8.83
CA ASN A 71 -2.69 -1.16 9.22
C ASN A 71 -3.15 -0.41 7.98
N SER A 72 -4.30 0.24 8.07
CA SER A 72 -4.89 0.92 6.92
C SER A 72 -5.46 2.29 7.26
N VAL A 73 -5.30 3.21 6.30
CA VAL A 73 -5.86 4.56 6.33
C VAL A 73 -6.69 4.79 5.07
N LYS A 74 -7.80 5.50 5.23
CA LYS A 74 -8.68 5.97 4.16
C LYS A 74 -8.74 7.48 4.19
N GLY A 75 -8.83 8.09 3.01
CA GLY A 75 -9.00 9.53 2.89
C GLY A 75 -9.13 9.97 1.45
N THR A 76 -9.29 11.29 1.28
CA THR A 76 -9.38 11.93 -0.03
C THR A 76 -8.09 12.66 -0.35
N ILE A 77 -7.56 12.46 -1.57
CA ILE A 77 -6.37 13.16 -2.03
C ILE A 77 -6.65 14.66 -2.12
N TYR A 78 -5.81 15.48 -1.49
CA TYR A 78 -5.82 16.94 -1.68
C TYR A 78 -4.57 17.48 -2.37
N GLN A 79 -3.47 16.73 -2.36
CA GLN A 79 -2.22 17.06 -3.03
C GLN A 79 -1.40 15.80 -3.32
N ILE A 80 -0.61 15.81 -4.40
CA ILE A 80 0.29 14.72 -4.79
C ILE A 80 1.64 15.37 -5.14
N ASP A 81 2.70 14.95 -4.46
CA ASP A 81 4.08 15.34 -4.75
C ASP A 81 4.92 14.08 -4.98
N ASP A 82 5.22 13.78 -6.25
CA ASP A 82 6.00 12.62 -6.67
C ASP A 82 5.43 11.27 -6.14
N GLN A 83 6.04 10.71 -5.09
CA GLN A 83 5.60 9.46 -4.44
C GLN A 83 4.83 9.70 -3.13
N THR A 84 4.67 10.95 -2.72
CA THR A 84 3.98 11.33 -1.49
C THR A 84 2.58 11.84 -1.82
N ILE A 85 1.57 11.18 -1.26
CA ILE A 85 0.17 11.50 -1.45
C ILE A 85 -0.37 12.12 -0.16
N TYR A 86 -0.94 13.30 -0.26
CA TYR A 86 -1.50 14.01 0.89
C TYR A 86 -3.01 13.83 0.94
N LEU A 87 -3.49 13.39 2.09
CA LEU A 87 -4.86 12.99 2.33
C LEU A 87 -5.52 13.90 3.37
N LYS A 88 -6.82 14.17 3.16
CA LYS A 88 -7.73 14.81 4.11
C LYS A 88 -8.91 13.88 4.41
N ASP A 89 -9.79 14.30 5.33
CA ASP A 89 -10.99 13.54 5.72
C ASP A 89 -10.63 12.10 6.14
N ILE A 90 -9.68 12.00 7.07
CA ILE A 90 -8.95 10.77 7.37
C ILE A 90 -9.71 9.84 8.29
N PHE A 91 -9.78 8.57 7.90
CA PHE A 91 -10.22 7.45 8.71
C PHE A 91 -9.12 6.42 8.79
N TYR A 92 -8.85 5.86 9.97
CA TYR A 92 -7.97 4.72 10.12
C TYR A 92 -8.76 3.53 10.66
N PHE A 93 -8.34 2.32 10.31
CA PHE A 93 -8.96 1.13 10.86
C PHE A 93 -8.40 0.88 12.26
N SER A 94 -9.26 0.92 13.27
CA SER A 94 -8.86 0.60 14.65
C SER A 94 -9.03 -0.89 14.88
N ASP A 95 -7.91 -1.58 15.12
CA ASP A 95 -7.97 -3.01 15.48
C ASP A 95 -8.68 -3.23 16.82
N THR A 96 -8.54 -2.30 17.77
CA THR A 96 -9.22 -2.34 19.08
C THR A 96 -10.75 -2.32 18.95
N TYR A 97 -11.29 -1.46 18.09
CA TYR A 97 -12.75 -1.30 17.92
C TYR A 97 -13.31 -2.08 16.73
N LYS A 98 -12.45 -2.73 15.93
CA LYS A 98 -12.79 -3.45 14.69
C LYS A 98 -13.66 -2.59 13.74
N ARG A 99 -13.34 -1.30 13.62
CA ARG A 99 -14.08 -0.34 12.78
C ARG A 99 -13.20 0.82 12.32
N TRP A 100 -13.66 1.52 11.28
CA TRP A 100 -13.09 2.79 10.85
C TRP A 100 -13.36 3.89 11.90
N VAL A 101 -12.31 4.60 12.28
CA VAL A 101 -12.35 5.72 13.24
C VAL A 101 -11.79 6.95 12.55
N GLN A 102 -12.51 8.06 12.67
CA GLN A 102 -12.03 9.34 12.15
C GLN A 102 -10.81 9.80 12.95
N TYR A 103 -9.72 10.14 12.26
CA TYR A 103 -8.48 10.54 12.91
C TYR A 103 -8.61 11.88 13.64
N GLY A 104 -9.31 12.86 13.03
CA GLY A 104 -9.52 14.15 13.65
C GLY A 104 -10.68 14.92 13.02
N THR A 105 -11.32 15.77 13.81
CA THR A 105 -12.41 16.66 13.38
C THR A 105 -11.91 18.00 12.83
N THR A 106 -10.62 18.31 13.00
CA THR A 106 -9.97 19.58 12.64
C THR A 106 -9.28 19.58 11.27
N ASN A 107 -9.53 18.59 10.41
CA ASN A 107 -8.88 18.46 9.09
C ASN A 107 -7.33 18.43 9.16
N VAL A 108 -6.78 17.73 10.15
CA VAL A 108 -5.35 17.41 10.16
C VAL A 108 -5.08 16.40 9.04
N GLY A 109 -4.28 16.81 8.06
CA GLY A 109 -3.92 15.96 6.92
C GLY A 109 -2.87 14.92 7.32
N ILE A 110 -2.85 13.82 6.56
CA ILE A 110 -1.78 12.82 6.61
C ILE A 110 -1.13 12.74 5.24
N SER A 111 0.17 12.51 5.19
CA SER A 111 0.92 12.18 3.98
C SER A 111 1.26 10.70 3.97
N VAL A 112 1.05 10.04 2.84
CA VAL A 112 1.42 8.64 2.61
C VAL A 112 2.49 8.61 1.52
N THR A 113 3.69 8.19 1.88
CA THR A 113 4.80 8.02 0.93
C THR A 113 4.83 6.57 0.49
N LEU A 114 4.69 6.33 -0.82
CA LEU A 114 4.75 4.98 -1.38
C LEU A 114 6.17 4.41 -1.24
N ASN A 115 6.30 3.20 -0.68
CA ASN A 115 7.57 2.50 -0.68
C ASN A 115 7.96 2.08 -2.12
N PRO A 116 9.26 1.98 -2.49
CA PRO A 116 9.66 1.47 -3.80
C PRO A 116 9.09 0.09 -4.17
N ASN A 117 8.88 -0.81 -3.19
CA ASN A 117 8.21 -2.08 -3.41
C ASN A 117 6.68 -2.01 -3.29
N GLY A 118 6.14 -0.83 -3.00
CA GLY A 118 4.71 -0.60 -2.89
C GLY A 118 4.02 -0.60 -4.25
N LEU A 119 2.72 -0.89 -4.22
CA LEU A 119 1.87 -1.04 -5.39
C LEU A 119 0.69 -0.06 -5.32
N VAL A 120 0.37 0.56 -6.45
CA VAL A 120 -0.84 1.37 -6.60
C VAL A 120 -1.82 0.62 -7.49
N LEU A 121 -3.06 0.51 -7.05
CA LEU A 121 -4.16 -0.14 -7.76
C LEU A 121 -5.26 0.89 -8.01
N LYS A 122 -5.60 1.12 -9.28
CA LYS A 122 -6.69 2.02 -9.71
C LYS A 122 -7.50 1.30 -10.78
N GLU A 123 -8.83 1.35 -10.65
CA GLU A 123 -9.76 0.72 -11.60
C GLU A 123 -9.48 -0.78 -11.86
N GLY A 124 -9.03 -1.51 -10.83
CA GLY A 124 -8.71 -2.94 -10.92
C GLY A 124 -7.41 -3.27 -11.67
N GLY A 125 -6.63 -2.26 -12.05
CA GLY A 125 -5.32 -2.40 -12.69
C GLY A 125 -4.18 -1.84 -11.84
N LEU A 126 -2.95 -2.19 -12.22
CA LEU A 126 -1.75 -1.59 -11.64
C LEU A 126 -1.55 -0.18 -12.20
N ALA A 127 -1.39 0.79 -11.32
CA ALA A 127 -1.19 2.19 -11.63
C ALA A 127 0.12 2.72 -11.01
N THR A 128 0.41 3.98 -11.27
CA THR A 128 1.50 4.75 -10.68
C THR A 128 0.92 5.98 -9.97
N THR A 129 1.69 6.62 -9.09
CA THR A 129 1.25 7.82 -8.37
C THR A 129 0.86 8.97 -9.31
N ASN A 130 1.50 9.05 -10.48
CA ASN A 130 1.18 10.04 -11.53
C ASN A 130 -0.19 9.86 -12.18
N GLN A 131 -0.85 8.72 -11.98
CA GLN A 131 -2.20 8.43 -12.50
C GLN A 131 -3.30 8.69 -11.46
N LEU A 132 -2.92 9.16 -10.27
CA LEU A 132 -3.84 9.56 -9.21
C LEU A 132 -4.27 11.00 -9.42
N GLU A 133 -5.49 11.32 -9.01
CA GLU A 133 -6.06 12.66 -9.17
C GLU A 133 -6.47 13.25 -7.81
N VAL A 134 -6.31 14.57 -7.67
CA VAL A 134 -6.82 15.29 -6.50
C VAL A 134 -8.35 15.14 -6.47
N GLY A 135 -8.89 14.70 -5.33
CA GLY A 135 -10.30 14.34 -5.17
C GLY A 135 -10.58 12.84 -5.21
N ASP A 136 -9.62 12.00 -5.65
CA ASP A 136 -9.73 10.55 -5.55
C ASP A 136 -9.85 10.14 -4.07
N SER A 137 -10.74 9.19 -3.79
CA SER A 137 -10.81 8.51 -2.51
C SER A 137 -9.95 7.26 -2.57
N LEU A 138 -9.09 7.06 -1.56
CA LEU A 138 -8.20 5.90 -1.53
C LEU A 138 -8.15 5.25 -0.17
N THR A 139 -7.76 3.97 -0.18
CA THR A 139 -7.32 3.20 0.98
C THR A 139 -5.84 2.90 0.82
N ALA A 140 -5.02 3.23 1.81
CA ALA A 140 -3.61 2.89 1.86
C ALA A 140 -3.33 1.93 3.01
N MET A 141 -2.65 0.83 2.72
CA MET A 141 -2.03 -0.04 3.71
C MET A 141 -0.66 0.54 4.09
N ILE A 142 -0.49 0.83 5.37
CA ILE A 142 0.64 1.59 5.92
C ILE A 142 1.44 0.75 6.90
N HIS A 143 2.69 1.11 7.15
CA HIS A 143 3.56 0.31 8.03
C HIS A 143 3.04 0.17 9.47
N ALA A 144 2.66 1.28 10.10
CA ALA A 144 2.22 1.34 11.48
C ALA A 144 0.83 2.00 11.59
N SER A 145 0.12 1.77 12.69
CA SER A 145 -1.18 2.41 12.90
C SER A 145 -1.02 3.91 13.13
N ILE A 146 -2.04 4.71 12.81
CA ILE A 146 -1.96 6.17 12.98
C ILE A 146 -1.66 6.57 14.44
N PRO A 147 -2.31 5.99 15.47
CA PRO A 147 -1.96 6.27 16.87
C PRO A 147 -0.48 6.01 17.20
N ASP A 148 0.09 4.92 16.71
CA ASP A 148 1.50 4.58 16.98
C ASP A 148 2.44 5.58 16.30
N ILE A 149 2.15 5.95 15.04
CA ILE A 149 2.95 6.95 14.32
C ILE A 149 2.92 8.29 15.06
N VAL A 150 1.75 8.69 15.59
CA VAL A 150 1.61 9.92 16.39
C VAL A 150 2.44 9.85 17.68
N GLU A 151 2.41 8.71 18.37
CA GLU A 151 3.20 8.52 19.59
C GLU A 151 4.70 8.60 19.30
N GLU A 152 5.15 7.97 18.21
CA GLU A 152 6.55 7.98 17.76
C GLU A 152 7.03 9.35 17.28
N THR A 153 6.19 10.12 16.58
CA THR A 153 6.53 11.51 16.17
C THR A 153 6.51 12.49 17.33
N GLY A 154 5.94 12.10 18.47
CA GLY A 154 6.17 12.73 19.76
C GLY A 154 5.21 13.86 20.09
N SER A 155 4.77 13.78 21.34
CA SER A 155 4.22 14.81 22.22
C SER A 155 5.19 16.01 22.36
N GLY A 156 5.43 16.71 21.25
CA GLY A 156 6.08 18.02 21.20
C GLY A 156 5.04 19.10 21.44
N ASN A 157 5.32 19.97 22.40
CA ASN A 157 4.44 21.01 22.92
C ASN A 157 4.20 22.17 21.91
N ASP A 158 3.92 21.86 20.64
CA ASP A 158 3.54 22.82 19.62
C ASP A 158 2.17 22.44 19.06
N GLY A 159 1.15 23.09 19.62
CA GLY A 159 -0.20 23.05 19.07
C GLY A 159 -0.26 23.77 17.73
N ALA A 160 0.12 23.11 16.64
CA ALA A 160 -0.18 23.54 15.27
C ALA A 160 0.13 22.43 14.24
N ASN A 161 -0.91 21.83 13.65
CA ASN A 161 -0.90 21.33 12.26
C ASN A 161 0.30 20.49 11.76
N THR A 162 0.88 19.60 12.58
CA THR A 162 1.91 18.67 12.08
C THR A 162 1.24 17.63 11.18
N ILE A 163 1.56 17.65 9.88
CA ILE A 163 1.16 16.59 8.95
C ILE A 163 1.97 15.34 9.29
N ILE A 164 1.27 14.24 9.53
CA ILE A 164 1.91 12.95 9.81
C ILE A 164 2.38 12.34 8.49
N ASN A 165 3.53 11.67 8.51
CA ASN A 165 4.01 10.89 7.38
C ASN A 165 3.94 9.40 7.69
N ALA A 166 3.22 8.66 6.84
CA ALA A 166 3.13 7.21 6.88
C ALA A 166 3.80 6.62 5.64
N THR A 167 4.50 5.50 5.81
CA THR A 167 4.98 4.69 4.67
C THR A 167 3.87 3.76 4.20
N GLY A 168 3.49 3.86 2.93
CA GLY A 168 2.45 3.05 2.29
C GLY A 168 3.02 1.92 1.42
N TYR A 169 2.37 0.75 1.44
CA TYR A 169 2.75 -0.42 0.65
C TYR A 169 1.71 -0.78 -0.41
N ILE A 170 0.43 -0.72 -0.09
CA ILE A 170 -0.65 -0.92 -1.08
C ILE A 170 -1.53 0.31 -1.04
N ILE A 171 -1.77 0.91 -2.19
CA ILE A 171 -2.72 2.02 -2.34
C ILE A 171 -3.80 1.57 -3.31
N THR A 172 -5.04 1.53 -2.86
CA THR A 172 -6.20 1.25 -3.72
C THR A 172 -7.04 2.50 -3.87
N VAL A 173 -7.33 2.89 -5.11
CA VAL A 173 -8.26 3.98 -5.40
C VAL A 173 -9.65 3.39 -5.58
N ASP A 174 -10.60 3.92 -4.81
CA ASP A 174 -12.00 3.52 -4.89
C ASP A 174 -12.63 4.12 -6.15
N ALA A 175 -13.34 3.29 -6.93
CA ALA A 175 -14.13 3.78 -8.05
C ALA A 175 -15.43 4.41 -7.53
N TYR A 176 -15.73 5.64 -7.98
CA TYR A 176 -16.99 6.33 -7.68
C TYR A 176 -18.19 5.70 -8.39
#